data_AF-A0A940RL00-F1
#
_entry.id   AF-A0A940RL00-F1
#
_cell.length_a   1.000
_cell.length_b   1.000
_cell.length_c   1.000
_cell.angle_alpha   90.00
_cell.angle_beta   90.00
_cell.angle_gamma   90.00
#
_symmetry.space_group_name_H-M   'P 1'
#
loop_
_entity.id
_entity.type
_entity.pdbx_description
1 polymer ?
#
loop_
_entity_poly.entity_id
_entity_poly.type
_entity_poly.pdbx_seq_one_letter_code
_entity_poly.pdbx_strand_id
1 'polypeptide(L)'
;MMQGVGPAMEGTAGMTYFCYVYSKGSATPYMEAVPVRDQSEAEALCLRILCDHRDATRAELFENDRPVAVMRREAPYEPPREEAAPPQQS
;
A
#
# COMPACT_ATOMS: atom_id res chain seq x y z
N MET A 1 43.58 -23.73 17.27
CA MET A 1 42.48 -24.57 16.76
C MET A 1 41.38 -24.51 17.82
N MET A 2 40.15 -24.02 17.66
CA MET A 2 39.34 -23.50 16.56
C MET A 2 38.38 -22.47 17.19
N GLN A 3 37.99 -21.44 16.43
CA GLN A 3 36.93 -20.49 16.77
C GLN A 3 35.57 -21.14 16.51
N GLY A 4 34.69 -21.20 17.51
CA GLY A 4 33.29 -21.60 17.35
C GLY A 4 32.43 -20.36 17.12
N VAL A 5 32.19 -20.05 15.85
CA VAL A 5 31.24 -19.01 15.41
C VAL A 5 29.83 -19.49 15.74
N GLY A 6 29.05 -18.68 16.46
CA GLY A 6 27.68 -19.02 16.87
C GLY A 6 26.75 -19.24 15.66
N PRO A 7 25.61 -19.94 15.86
CA PRO A 7 24.62 -20.03 14.81
C PRO A 7 24.03 -18.64 14.59
N ALA A 8 24.43 -17.98 13.49
CA ALA A 8 23.59 -16.99 12.86
C ALA A 8 22.29 -17.74 12.53
N MET A 9 21.24 -17.53 13.34
CA MET A 9 19.91 -17.94 12.92
C MET A 9 19.67 -17.23 11.59
N GLU A 10 19.71 -18.03 10.52
CA GLU A 10 19.34 -17.65 9.17
C GLU A 10 17.99 -16.96 9.25
N GLY A 11 18.02 -15.64 9.29
CA GLY A 11 16.85 -14.85 8.98
C GLY A 11 16.42 -15.30 7.60
N THR A 12 15.22 -15.87 7.49
CA THR A 12 14.52 -15.92 6.21
C THR A 12 14.73 -14.56 5.59
N ALA A 13 15.53 -14.48 4.52
CA ALA A 13 15.93 -13.24 3.89
C ALA A 13 14.70 -12.65 3.20
N GLY A 14 13.80 -12.09 4.00
CA GLY A 14 12.63 -11.38 3.54
C GLY A 14 13.10 -10.14 2.83
N MET A 15 12.48 -9.86 1.68
CA MET A 15 12.64 -8.58 1.02
C MET A 15 11.94 -7.51 1.86
N THR A 16 12.59 -6.37 2.04
CA THR A 16 11.99 -5.23 2.74
C THR A 16 11.48 -4.25 1.71
N TYR A 17 10.17 -3.99 1.73
CA TYR A 17 9.57 -2.91 0.97
C TYR A 17 9.22 -1.75 1.91
N PHE A 18 9.13 -0.55 1.37
CA PHE A 18 8.68 0.64 2.09
C PHE A 18 7.33 1.09 1.53
N CYS A 19 6.31 1.09 2.39
CA CYS A 19 4.98 1.59 2.05
C CYS A 19 4.85 3.04 2.54
N TYR A 20 4.58 3.96 1.61
CA TYR A 20 4.33 5.36 1.87
C TYR A 20 2.86 5.68 1.68
N VAL A 21 2.17 6.14 2.72
CA VAL A 21 0.73 6.42 2.71
C VAL A 21 0.48 7.92 2.78
N TYR A 22 -0.16 8.45 1.74
CA TYR A 22 -0.45 9.87 1.56
C TYR A 22 -1.89 10.17 1.97
N SER A 23 -2.05 11.05 2.96
CA SER A 23 -3.35 11.41 3.53
C SER A 23 -3.74 12.86 3.21
N LYS A 24 -5.06 13.13 3.10
CA LYS A 24 -5.55 14.49 2.90
C LYS A 24 -5.17 15.36 4.09
N GLY A 25 -4.68 16.57 3.83
CA GLY A 25 -4.32 17.54 4.88
C GLY A 25 -3.00 17.26 5.59
N SER A 26 -2.28 16.18 5.25
CA SER A 26 -0.92 15.95 5.73
C SER A 26 0.11 16.35 4.67
N ALA A 27 1.10 17.15 5.07
CA ALA A 27 2.25 17.47 4.22
C ALA A 27 3.28 16.33 4.18
N THR A 28 3.22 15.39 5.12
CA THR A 28 4.18 14.29 5.27
C THR A 28 3.47 12.95 5.13
N PRO A 29 3.95 12.05 4.25
CA PRO A 29 3.40 10.70 4.16
C PRO A 29 3.75 9.89 5.41
N TYR A 30 2.85 9.01 5.82
CA TYR A 30 3.17 7.95 6.77
C TYR A 30 4.05 6.92 6.07
N MET A 31 5.11 6.45 6.72
CA MET A 31 6.05 5.49 6.15
C MET A 31 6.15 4.27 7.05
N GLU A 32 6.01 3.08 6.47
CA GLU A 32 6.16 1.80 7.16
C GLU A 32 7.03 0.84 6.36
N ALA A 33 7.98 0.19 7.03
CA ALA A 33 8.78 -0.89 6.45
C ALA A 33 8.00 -2.21 6.58
N VAL A 34 7.79 -2.91 5.47
CA VAL A 34 7.07 -4.18 5.41
C VAL A 34 8.05 -5.31 5.04
N PRO A 35 8.53 -6.08 6.04
CA PRO A 35 9.37 -7.24 5.79
C PRO A 35 8.50 -8.42 5.34
N VAL A 36 8.63 -8.82 4.07
CA VAL A 36 7.80 -9.87 3.46
C VAL A 36 8.64 -10.79 2.59
N ARG A 37 8.04 -11.86 2.08
CA ARG A 37 8.74 -12.84 1.24
C ARG A 37 8.79 -12.42 -0.23
N ASP A 38 7.79 -11.68 -0.69
CA ASP A 38 7.64 -11.27 -2.07
C ASP A 38 6.81 -9.98 -2.21
N GLN A 39 6.79 -9.43 -3.42
CA GLN A 39 6.07 -8.20 -3.74
C GLN A 39 4.55 -8.32 -3.52
N SER A 40 3.93 -9.48 -3.76
CA SER A 40 2.48 -9.64 -3.61
C SER A 40 2.05 -9.55 -2.14
N GLU A 41 2.83 -10.12 -1.23
CA GLU A 41 2.64 -9.92 0.21
C GLU A 41 2.81 -8.45 0.61
N ALA A 42 3.82 -7.75 0.07
CA ALA A 42 4.03 -6.32 0.34
C ALA A 42 2.86 -5.47 -0.15
N GLU A 43 2.32 -5.77 -1.33
CA GLU A 43 1.17 -5.07 -1.89
C GLU A 43 -0.09 -5.26 -1.03
N ALA A 44 -0.36 -6.49 -0.60
CA ALA A 44 -1.49 -6.79 0.28
C ALA A 44 -1.40 -6.06 1.63
N LEU A 45 -0.20 -6.02 2.22
CA LEU A 45 0.03 -5.26 3.46
C LEU A 45 -0.12 -3.76 3.24
N CYS A 46 0.47 -3.21 2.18
CA CYS A 46 0.39 -1.78 1.89
C CYS A 46 -1.05 -1.35 1.58
N LEU A 47 -1.85 -2.19 0.93
CA LEU A 47 -3.29 -1.97 0.74
C LEU A 47 -4.05 -1.99 2.08
N ARG A 48 -3.69 -2.89 3.00
CA ARG A 48 -4.30 -2.91 4.34
C ARG A 48 -3.98 -1.64 5.12
N ILE A 49 -2.73 -1.19 5.12
CA ILE A 49 -2.32 0.08 5.75
C ILE A 49 -3.08 1.25 5.09
N LEU A 50 -3.20 1.29 3.76
CA LEU A 50 -4.00 2.30 3.06
C LEU A 50 -5.46 2.31 3.52
N CYS A 51 -6.06 1.14 3.76
CA CYS A 51 -7.45 1.03 4.23
C CYS A 51 -7.63 1.43 5.70
N ASP A 52 -6.66 1.14 6.56
CA ASP A 52 -6.69 1.46 7.99
C ASP A 52 -6.59 2.97 8.24
N HIS A 53 -5.89 3.69 7.36
CA HIS A 53 -5.81 5.15 7.40
C HIS A 53 -7.02 5.81 6.71
N ARG A 54 -8.03 6.21 7.48
CA ARG A 54 -9.29 6.80 6.96
C ARG A 54 -9.10 8.02 6.06
N ASP A 55 -8.08 8.83 6.30
CA ASP A 55 -7.79 10.03 5.49
C ASP A 55 -6.81 9.76 4.35
N ALA A 56 -6.30 8.52 4.23
CA ALA A 56 -5.40 8.14 3.17
C ALA A 56 -6.09 8.09 1.81
N THR A 57 -5.38 8.58 0.81
CA THR A 57 -5.82 8.72 -0.58
C THR A 57 -5.05 7.80 -1.52
N ARG A 58 -3.78 7.57 -1.19
CA ARG A 58 -2.84 6.84 -2.03
C ARG A 58 -1.79 6.19 -1.16
N ALA A 59 -1.35 5.01 -1.55
CA ALA A 59 -0.14 4.39 -1.04
C ALA A 59 0.83 4.11 -2.20
N GLU A 60 2.11 4.24 -1.93
CA GLU A 60 3.18 3.91 -2.86
C GLU A 60 4.11 2.88 -2.20
N LEU A 61 4.42 1.82 -2.93
CA LEU A 61 5.31 0.77 -2.48
C LEU A 61 6.66 0.91 -3.18
N PHE A 62 7.73 0.87 -2.40
CA PHE A 62 9.11 0.97 -2.89
C PHE A 62 9.93 -0.26 -2.50
N GLU A 63 10.80 -0.69 -3.40
CA GLU A 63 11.85 -1.68 -3.17
C GLU A 63 13.20 -1.04 -3.49
N ASN A 64 14.13 -0.96 -2.53
CA ASN A 64 15.47 -0.38 -2.76
C ASN A 64 15.42 0.98 -3.50
N ASP A 65 14.57 1.90 -3.01
CA ASP A 65 14.32 3.23 -3.59
C ASP A 65 13.63 3.25 -4.98
N ARG A 66 13.19 2.10 -5.49
CA ARG A 66 12.43 2.01 -6.75
C ARG A 66 10.95 1.86 -6.48
N PRO A 67 10.07 2.68 -7.09
CA PRO A 67 8.64 2.48 -6.98
C PRO A 67 8.24 1.19 -7.72
N VAL A 68 7.56 0.28 -7.03
CA VAL A 68 7.13 -1.02 -7.58
C VAL A 68 5.61 -1.12 -7.74
N ALA A 69 4.85 -0.42 -6.90
CA ALA A 69 3.39 -0.39 -6.99
C ALA A 69 2.82 0.94 -6.48
N VAL A 70 1.66 1.32 -7.01
CA VAL A 70 0.89 2.48 -6.55
C VAL A 70 -0.55 2.06 -6.36
N MET A 71 -1.05 2.15 -5.13
CA MET A 71 -2.44 1.90 -4.78
C MET A 71 -3.15 3.23 -4.54
N ARG A 72 -4.39 3.33 -5.02
CA ARG A 72 -5.25 4.48 -4.73
C ARG A 72 -6.52 3.98 -4.09
N ARG A 73 -7.03 4.77 -3.15
CA ARG A 73 -8.38 4.55 -2.66
C ARG A 73 -9.31 5.10 -3.73
N GLU A 74 -9.89 4.22 -4.53
CA GLU A 74 -10.97 4.63 -5.43
C GLU A 74 -12.04 5.30 -4.55
N ALA A 75 -12.46 6.51 -4.94
CA ALA A 75 -13.64 7.08 -4.31
C ALA A 75 -14.77 6.05 -4.45
N PRO A 76 -15.68 5.92 -3.46
CA PRO A 76 -16.85 5.09 -3.67
C PRO A 76 -17.46 5.50 -5.01
N TYR A 77 -17.59 4.53 -5.92
CA TYR A 77 -18.21 4.73 -7.22
C TYR A 77 -19.58 5.36 -6.97
N GLU A 78 -19.71 6.67 -7.21
CA GLU A 78 -21.02 7.28 -7.35
C GLU A 78 -21.51 6.81 -8.72
N PRO A 79 -22.53 5.93 -8.78
CA PRO A 79 -23.15 5.65 -10.06
C PRO A 79 -23.55 6.98 -10.68
N PRO A 80 -23.35 7.17 -12.00
CA PRO A 80 -23.80 8.38 -12.66
C PRO A 80 -25.27 8.58 -12.24
N ARG A 81 -25.57 9.73 -11.63
CA ARG A 81 -26.97 10.07 -11.32
C ARG A 81 -27.69 9.92 -12.64
N GLU A 82 -28.52 8.88 -12.74
CA GLU A 82 -29.33 8.61 -13.92
C GLU A 82 -30.06 9.91 -14.19
N GLU A 83 -29.62 10.61 -15.24
CA GLU A 83 -30.21 11.85 -15.69
C GLU A 83 -31.66 11.47 -15.97
N ALA A 84 -32.56 11.85 -15.05
CA ALA A 84 -33.95 11.50 -15.12
C ALA A 84 -34.44 11.86 -16.52
N ALA A 85 -34.68 10.83 -17.33
CA ALA A 85 -35.11 11.02 -18.71
C ALA A 85 -36.32 11.96 -18.68
N PRO A 86 -36.35 13.03 -19.49
CA PRO A 86 -37.51 13.90 -19.51
C PRO A 86 -38.74 13.05 -19.84
N PRO A 87 -39.88 13.24 -19.14
CA PRO A 87 -41.07 12.45 -19.39
C PRO A 87 -41.47 12.62 -20.85
N GLN A 88 -41.47 11.51 -21.61
CA GLN A 88 -42.04 11.52 -22.95
C GLN A 88 -43.55 11.70 -22.81
N GLN A 89 -44.04 12.91 -23.10
CA GLN A 89 -45.46 13.18 -23.23
C GLN A 89 -45.99 12.41 -24.46
N SER A 90 -46.96 11.53 -24.22
CA SER A 90 -47.80 10.90 -25.25
C SER A 90 -48.92 11.84 -25.69
#